data_AF-A0A1G7WJ90-F1
#
_entry.id   AF-A0A1G7WJ90-F1
#
_cell.length_a   1.000
_cell.length_b   1.000
_cell.length_c   1.000
_cell.angle_alpha   90.00
_cell.angle_beta   90.00
_cell.angle_gamma   90.00
#
_symmetry.space_group_name_H-M   'P 1'
#
loop_
_entity.id
_entity.type
_entity.pdbx_description
1 polymer ?
#
loop_
_entity_poly.entity_id
_entity_poly.type
_entity_poly.pdbx_seq_one_letter_code
_entity_poly.pdbx_strand_id
1 'polypeptide(L)'
;MRPIPINEGGGLVAAPIRQAQLRTSGALWTKAQKIALYIEQGVIASDDTRIVAISASRFGDYVAERPLPLIMTTLFPIGDAYITIDRATGDVVEEGFHTAPLIDRARNPIPRTAFLDERFADVSGVIWSRVGLGNMSRGGRPITYVHNPLAHVPLPTNWGVWDREFVAAPNGDGWEASDILAPTDVAEAQR
;
A
#
# COMPACT_ATOMS: atom_id res chain seq x y z
N MET A 1 -27.98 13.00 36.59
CA MET A 1 -27.73 11.78 35.78
C MET A 1 -26.26 11.83 35.36
N ARG A 2 -25.42 10.89 35.82
CA ARG A 2 -24.01 10.81 35.35
C ARG A 2 -24.01 10.17 33.96
N PRO A 3 -23.26 10.71 32.97
CA PRO A 3 -23.17 10.05 31.68
C PRO A 3 -22.47 8.69 31.86
N ILE A 4 -23.08 7.63 31.34
CA ILE A 4 -22.47 6.31 31.25
C ILE A 4 -21.81 6.21 29.87
N PRO A 5 -20.50 5.92 29.78
CA PRO A 5 -19.84 5.73 28.49
C PRO A 5 -20.50 4.58 27.72
N ILE A 6 -20.77 4.78 26.42
CA ILE A 6 -21.35 3.75 25.53
C ILE A 6 -20.38 2.58 25.26
N ASN A 7 -19.15 2.63 25.78
CA ASN A 7 -18.14 1.62 25.55
C ASN A 7 -17.42 1.28 26.86
N GLU A 8 -17.62 0.07 27.37
CA GLU A 8 -16.75 -0.55 28.39
C GLU A 8 -15.38 -0.97 27.82
N GLY A 9 -15.16 -0.81 26.51
CA GLY A 9 -13.93 -1.13 25.79
C GLY A 9 -12.87 -0.04 25.86
N GLY A 10 -12.43 0.29 27.08
CA GLY A 10 -11.23 1.10 27.35
C GLY A 10 -9.93 0.31 27.27
N GLY A 11 -9.88 -0.77 26.48
CA GLY A 11 -8.69 -1.58 26.29
C GLY A 11 -7.77 -0.96 25.23
N LEU A 12 -6.50 -0.72 25.57
CA LEU A 12 -5.47 -0.49 24.58
C LEU A 12 -5.12 -1.84 23.94
N VAL A 13 -5.45 -1.99 22.66
CA VAL A 13 -5.04 -3.14 21.84
C VAL A 13 -4.18 -2.64 20.70
N ALA A 14 -3.12 -3.38 20.39
CA ALA A 14 -2.27 -3.09 19.24
C ALA A 14 -3.11 -3.04 17.96
N ALA A 15 -2.83 -2.05 17.10
CA ALA A 15 -3.52 -1.94 15.82
C ALA A 15 -3.35 -3.25 15.01
N PRO A 16 -4.42 -3.79 14.39
CA PRO A 16 -4.40 -5.07 13.68
C PRO A 16 -3.68 -5.01 12.32
N ILE A 17 -2.53 -4.35 12.24
CA ILE A 17 -1.73 -4.16 11.01
C ILE A 17 -1.41 -5.48 10.33
N ARG A 18 -0.95 -6.47 11.10
CA ARG A 18 -0.64 -7.81 10.58
C ARG A 18 -1.88 -8.48 9.97
N GLN A 19 -3.03 -8.39 10.61
CA GLN A 19 -4.28 -8.96 10.09
C GLN A 19 -4.72 -8.26 8.80
N ALA A 20 -4.49 -6.95 8.72
CA ALA A 20 -4.73 -6.17 7.51
C ALA A 20 -3.81 -6.62 6.37
N GLN A 21 -2.50 -6.73 6.61
CA GLN A 21 -1.52 -7.21 5.63
C GLN A 21 -1.84 -8.63 5.13
N LEU A 22 -2.23 -9.55 6.02
CA LEU A 22 -2.60 -10.92 5.62
C LEU A 22 -3.85 -10.93 4.73
N ARG A 23 -4.83 -10.08 5.04
CA ARG A 23 -6.06 -9.98 4.25
C ARG A 23 -5.81 -9.33 2.89
N THR A 24 -5.01 -8.27 2.83
CA THR A 24 -4.66 -7.59 1.58
C THR A 24 -3.83 -8.50 0.68
N SER A 25 -2.84 -9.19 1.25
CA SER A 25 -2.04 -10.20 0.53
C SER A 25 -2.91 -11.31 -0.04
N GLY A 26 -3.83 -11.85 0.77
CA GLY A 26 -4.77 -12.88 0.31
C GLY A 26 -5.70 -12.39 -0.81
N ALA A 27 -6.23 -11.17 -0.68
CA ALA A 27 -7.08 -10.57 -1.70
C ALA A 27 -6.33 -10.34 -3.03
N LEU A 28 -5.09 -9.86 -2.96
CA LEU A 28 -4.22 -9.71 -4.13
C LEU A 28 -3.98 -11.06 -4.81
N TRP A 29 -3.53 -12.06 -4.05
CA TRP A 29 -3.25 -13.40 -4.55
C TRP A 29 -4.46 -14.03 -5.25
N THR A 30 -5.63 -14.02 -4.60
CA THR A 30 -6.85 -14.58 -5.18
C THR A 30 -7.26 -13.87 -6.47
N LYS A 31 -7.10 -12.54 -6.54
CA LYS A 31 -7.45 -11.77 -7.73
C LYS A 31 -6.45 -11.94 -8.86
N ALA A 32 -5.15 -12.01 -8.57
CA ALA A 32 -4.11 -12.30 -9.55
C ALA A 32 -4.33 -13.68 -10.20
N GLN A 33 -4.65 -14.71 -9.40
CA GLN A 33 -5.00 -16.04 -9.94
C GLN A 33 -6.25 -16.00 -10.82
N LYS A 34 -7.25 -15.19 -10.49
CA LYS A 34 -8.44 -15.02 -11.32
C LYS A 34 -8.14 -14.28 -12.62
N ILE A 35 -7.25 -13.30 -12.60
CA ILE A 35 -6.78 -12.62 -13.80
C ILE A 35 -6.10 -13.63 -14.75
N ALA A 36 -5.17 -14.44 -14.26
CA ALA A 36 -4.52 -15.47 -15.07
C ALA A 36 -5.54 -16.43 -15.70
N LEU A 37 -6.51 -16.90 -14.91
CA LEU A 37 -7.61 -17.74 -15.42
C LEU A 37 -8.46 -17.03 -16.49
N TYR A 38 -8.75 -15.74 -16.34
CA TYR A 38 -9.53 -14.98 -17.31
C TYR A 38 -8.77 -14.75 -18.61
N ILE A 39 -7.44 -14.62 -18.56
CA ILE A 39 -6.58 -14.59 -19.74
C ILE A 39 -6.64 -15.95 -20.46
N GLU A 40 -6.43 -17.04 -19.74
CA GLU A 40 -6.49 -18.41 -20.30
C GLU A 40 -7.84 -18.73 -20.95
N GLN A 41 -8.94 -18.23 -20.38
CA GLN A 41 -10.30 -18.42 -20.89
C GLN A 41 -10.67 -17.44 -22.03
N GLY A 42 -9.83 -16.44 -22.32
CA GLY A 42 -10.14 -15.39 -23.30
C GLY A 42 -11.28 -14.45 -22.87
N VAL A 43 -11.55 -14.35 -21.56
CA VAL A 43 -12.56 -13.42 -21.00
C VAL A 43 -12.05 -11.98 -21.06
N ILE A 44 -10.73 -11.79 -20.91
CA ILE A 44 -10.02 -10.53 -21.08
C ILE A 44 -8.87 -10.75 -22.06
N ALA A 45 -8.51 -9.72 -22.83
CA ALA A 45 -7.44 -9.80 -23.79
C ALA A 45 -6.07 -9.75 -23.10
N SER A 46 -5.05 -10.33 -23.75
CA SER A 46 -3.68 -10.34 -23.22
C SER A 46 -3.05 -8.95 -23.18
N ASP A 47 -3.55 -8.00 -23.96
CA ASP A 47 -3.12 -6.60 -24.04
C ASP A 47 -4.00 -5.64 -23.21
N ASP A 48 -5.01 -6.15 -22.48
CA ASP A 48 -5.80 -5.33 -21.56
C ASP A 48 -4.98 -4.92 -20.32
N THR A 49 -5.17 -3.69 -19.86
CA THR A 49 -4.70 -3.25 -18.54
C THR A 49 -5.53 -3.91 -17.44
N ARG A 50 -4.87 -4.53 -16.46
CA ARG A 50 -5.50 -5.40 -15.45
C ARG A 50 -5.22 -4.88 -14.05
N ILE A 51 -6.20 -4.18 -13.48
CA ILE A 51 -6.07 -3.52 -12.18
C ILE A 51 -6.79 -4.31 -11.09
N VAL A 52 -6.12 -4.49 -9.95
CA VAL A 52 -6.70 -5.12 -8.76
C VAL A 52 -7.17 -4.06 -7.77
N ALA A 53 -8.47 -3.98 -7.51
CA ALA A 53 -9.01 -3.10 -6.46
C ALA A 53 -9.09 -3.81 -5.10
N ILE A 54 -8.49 -3.22 -4.06
CA ILE A 54 -8.49 -3.72 -2.68
C ILE A 54 -8.91 -2.59 -1.73
N SER A 55 -9.93 -2.86 -0.93
CA SER A 55 -10.37 -1.94 0.12
C SER A 55 -9.97 -2.46 1.51
N ALA A 56 -9.47 -1.55 2.35
CA ALA A 56 -9.26 -1.78 3.78
C ALA A 56 -10.35 -1.15 4.66
N SER A 57 -11.54 -0.89 4.11
CA SER A 57 -12.68 -0.31 4.85
C SER A 57 -13.02 -1.01 6.16
N ARG A 58 -12.83 -2.34 6.23
CA ARG A 58 -13.04 -3.10 7.45
C ARG A 58 -11.99 -2.86 8.54
N PHE A 59 -10.82 -2.32 8.18
CA PHE A 59 -9.80 -1.89 9.15
C PHE A 59 -9.87 -0.39 9.41
N GLY A 60 -10.64 0.38 8.63
CA GLY A 60 -10.98 1.78 8.93
C GLY A 60 -9.77 2.63 9.32
N ASP A 61 -9.87 3.26 10.50
CA ASP A 61 -8.83 4.14 11.03
C ASP A 61 -7.65 3.40 11.70
N TYR A 62 -7.70 2.05 11.81
CA TYR A 62 -6.59 1.26 12.35
C TYR A 62 -5.40 1.11 11.37
N VAL A 63 -5.59 1.52 10.13
CA VAL A 63 -4.57 1.44 9.08
C VAL A 63 -4.15 2.86 8.72
N ALA A 64 -2.87 3.16 8.88
CA ALA A 64 -2.32 4.45 8.49
C ALA A 64 -2.20 4.57 6.96
N GLU A 65 -2.38 5.78 6.42
CA GLU A 65 -2.00 6.12 5.03
C GLU A 65 -0.66 6.86 4.96
N ARG A 66 -0.18 7.34 6.10
CA ARG A 66 1.02 8.16 6.17
C ARG A 66 2.03 7.51 7.11
N PRO A 67 3.33 7.56 6.79
CA PRO A 67 3.91 8.15 5.55
C PRO A 67 3.57 7.35 4.27
N LEU A 68 3.45 6.02 4.39
CA LEU A 68 3.05 5.13 3.31
C LEU A 68 1.70 4.46 3.60
N PRO A 69 0.89 4.19 2.57
CA PRO A 69 -0.31 3.38 2.74
C PRO A 69 0.06 1.92 2.94
N LEU A 70 -0.72 1.20 3.75
CA LEU A 70 -0.46 -0.20 4.09
C LEU A 70 -0.23 -1.11 2.89
N ILE A 71 -0.90 -0.81 1.77
CA ILE A 71 -0.73 -1.58 0.54
C ILE A 71 0.73 -1.60 0.07
N MET A 72 1.51 -0.53 0.28
CA MET A 72 2.94 -0.49 -0.06
C MET A 72 3.71 -1.56 0.72
N THR A 73 3.42 -1.70 2.03
CA THR A 73 4.02 -2.75 2.89
C THR A 73 3.49 -4.15 2.58
N THR A 74 2.49 -4.29 1.71
CA THR A 74 2.01 -5.59 1.22
C THR A 74 2.72 -5.98 -0.08
N LEU A 75 2.97 -5.00 -0.93
CA LEU A 75 3.48 -5.18 -2.30
C LEU A 75 5.01 -5.20 -2.37
N PHE A 76 5.66 -4.44 -1.48
CA PHE A 76 7.11 -4.25 -1.42
C PHE A 76 7.65 -4.60 -0.03
N PRO A 77 8.94 -4.98 0.10
CA PRO A 77 9.55 -5.45 1.34
C PRO A 77 9.86 -4.30 2.33
N ILE A 78 8.87 -3.43 2.53
CA ILE A 78 8.91 -2.23 3.36
C ILE A 78 8.34 -2.58 4.74
N GLY A 79 9.12 -2.26 5.77
CA GLY A 79 8.79 -2.40 7.18
C GLY A 79 8.39 -1.08 7.83
N ASP A 80 8.66 -0.96 9.13
CA ASP A 80 8.27 0.19 9.93
C ASP A 80 9.19 1.39 9.67
N ALA A 81 8.63 2.59 9.78
CA ALA A 81 9.40 3.83 9.68
C ALA A 81 10.29 4.02 10.92
N TYR A 82 11.49 4.56 10.74
CA TYR A 82 12.41 4.89 11.83
C TYR A 82 13.00 6.30 11.66
N ILE A 83 13.43 6.87 12.77
CA ILE A 83 14.18 8.12 12.86
C ILE A 83 15.33 7.89 13.83
N THR A 84 16.55 8.25 13.42
CA THR A 84 17.75 8.25 14.26
C THR A 84 18.06 9.69 14.66
N ILE A 85 18.20 9.91 15.98
CA ILE A 85 18.45 11.25 16.55
C ILE A 85 19.83 11.25 17.20
N ASP A 86 20.66 12.25 16.87
CA ASP A 86 21.92 12.49 17.57
C ASP A 86 21.63 12.86 19.02
N ARG A 87 22.18 12.10 19.96
CA ARG A 87 21.89 12.28 21.39
C ARG A 87 22.47 13.58 21.96
N ALA A 88 23.55 14.09 21.40
CA ALA A 88 24.25 15.27 21.88
C ALA A 88 23.63 16.57 21.35
N THR A 89 23.20 16.58 20.08
CA THR A 89 22.63 17.77 19.44
C THR A 89 21.10 17.77 19.41
N GLY A 90 20.48 16.59 19.42
CA GLY A 90 19.04 16.42 19.21
C GLY A 90 18.64 16.46 17.74
N ASP A 91 19.59 16.51 16.81
CA ASP A 91 19.31 16.57 15.37
C ASP A 91 18.89 15.22 14.80
N VAL A 92 18.00 15.23 13.81
CA VAL A 92 17.70 14.04 13.01
C VAL A 92 18.88 13.78 12.07
N VAL A 93 19.54 12.64 12.23
CA VAL A 93 20.68 12.24 11.40
C VAL A 93 20.32 11.24 10.32
N GLU A 94 19.20 10.52 10.50
CA GLU A 94 18.73 9.52 9.54
C GLU A 94 17.23 9.30 9.73
N GLU A 95 16.52 9.09 8.64
CA GLU A 95 15.13 8.63 8.63
C GLU A 95 14.90 7.68 7.47
N GLY A 96 13.96 6.76 7.61
CA GLY A 96 13.68 5.78 6.56
C GLY A 96 12.71 4.70 6.99
N PHE A 97 12.78 3.55 6.30
CA PHE A 97 11.99 2.36 6.60
C PHE A 97 12.90 1.15 6.78
N HIS A 98 12.61 0.33 7.77
CA HIS A 98 13.29 -0.95 7.90
C HIS A 98 12.91 -1.90 6.75
N THR A 99 13.83 -2.78 6.36
CA THR A 99 13.51 -3.86 5.43
C THR A 99 12.67 -4.93 6.13
N ALA A 100 11.54 -5.29 5.54
CA ALA A 100 10.71 -6.39 6.00
C ALA A 100 10.38 -7.29 4.80
N PRO A 101 11.08 -8.41 4.57
CA PRO A 101 10.82 -9.24 3.39
C PRO A 101 9.56 -10.11 3.54
N LEU A 102 9.06 -10.31 4.77
CA LEU A 102 8.03 -11.30 5.09
C LEU A 102 6.90 -10.71 5.96
N ILE A 103 5.70 -11.27 5.80
CA ILE A 103 4.57 -11.13 6.72
C ILE A 103 4.45 -12.45 7.47
N ASP A 104 4.69 -12.41 8.78
CA ASP A 104 4.53 -13.57 9.64
C ASP A 104 3.07 -14.02 9.70
N ARG A 105 2.87 -15.35 9.66
CA ARG A 105 1.59 -15.99 9.99
C ARG A 105 1.84 -17.35 10.64
N ALA A 106 0.80 -17.95 11.21
CA ALA A 106 0.91 -19.23 11.94
C ALA A 106 1.43 -20.42 11.11
N ARG A 107 1.33 -20.35 9.78
CA ARG A 107 1.92 -21.34 8.86
C ARG A 107 3.19 -20.75 8.22
N ASN A 108 3.25 -20.74 6.89
CA ASN A 108 4.42 -20.27 6.16
C ASN A 108 4.36 -18.75 6.00
N PRO A 109 5.41 -17.97 6.28
CA PRO A 109 5.39 -16.53 6.05
C PRO A 109 5.03 -16.18 4.60
N ILE A 110 4.44 -14.99 4.40
CA ILE A 110 4.09 -14.49 3.07
C ILE A 110 5.16 -13.48 2.63
N PRO A 111 5.81 -13.65 1.47
CA PRO A 111 6.71 -12.64 0.93
C PRO A 111 6.00 -11.30 0.68
N ARG A 112 6.64 -10.19 1.05
CA ARG A 112 6.21 -8.82 0.72
C ARG A 112 6.78 -8.36 -0.62
N THR A 113 6.93 -9.26 -1.57
CA THR A 113 7.64 -9.01 -2.84
C THR A 113 6.73 -9.20 -4.03
N ALA A 114 5.41 -9.04 -3.86
CA ALA A 114 4.45 -9.32 -4.91
C ALA A 114 4.73 -8.51 -6.18
N PHE A 115 5.13 -7.25 -6.05
CA PHE A 115 5.47 -6.39 -7.18
C PHE A 115 6.94 -6.46 -7.61
N LEU A 116 7.69 -7.40 -7.03
CA LEU A 116 9.06 -7.74 -7.39
C LEU A 116 9.16 -9.21 -7.86
N ASP A 117 8.01 -9.82 -8.21
CA ASP A 117 7.90 -11.23 -8.56
C ASP A 117 7.07 -11.37 -9.86
N GLU A 118 7.68 -11.98 -10.87
CA GLU A 118 7.10 -12.21 -12.20
C GLU A 118 5.75 -12.94 -12.16
N ARG A 119 5.45 -13.69 -11.10
CA ARG A 119 4.14 -14.35 -10.92
C ARG A 119 2.97 -13.37 -10.85
N PHE A 120 3.24 -12.09 -10.64
CA PHE A 120 2.24 -11.03 -10.63
C PHE A 120 2.33 -10.09 -11.85
N ALA A 121 3.16 -10.38 -12.85
CA ALA A 121 3.34 -9.54 -14.04
C ALA A 121 2.05 -9.34 -14.86
N ASP A 122 1.07 -10.23 -14.73
CA ASP A 122 -0.27 -10.05 -15.32
C ASP A 122 -1.10 -8.95 -14.65
N VAL A 123 -0.71 -8.48 -13.46
CA VAL A 123 -1.37 -7.38 -12.74
C VAL A 123 -0.66 -6.08 -13.05
N SER A 124 -1.35 -5.13 -13.67
CA SER A 124 -0.81 -3.80 -14.00
C SER A 124 -0.56 -2.93 -12.77
N GLY A 125 -1.38 -3.09 -11.74
CA GLY A 125 -1.27 -2.33 -10.50
C GLY A 125 -2.44 -2.58 -9.56
N VAL A 126 -2.40 -1.92 -8.41
CA VAL A 126 -3.43 -2.02 -7.36
C VAL A 126 -4.06 -0.66 -7.09
N ILE A 127 -5.39 -0.62 -7.10
CA ILE A 127 -6.16 0.48 -6.52
C ILE A 127 -6.41 0.15 -5.04
N TRP A 128 -6.09 1.11 -4.18
CA TRP A 128 -6.21 1.02 -2.74
C TRP A 128 -7.09 2.14 -2.18
N SER A 129 -7.96 1.78 -1.23
CA SER A 129 -8.62 2.76 -0.37
C SER A 129 -9.00 2.16 0.98
N ARG A 130 -8.79 2.91 2.06
CA ARG A 130 -9.36 2.58 3.38
C ARG A 130 -10.81 3.02 3.54
N VAL A 131 -11.36 3.82 2.63
CA VAL A 131 -12.74 4.30 2.77
C VAL A 131 -13.67 3.30 2.10
N GLY A 132 -14.69 2.84 2.84
CA GLY A 132 -15.72 1.96 2.31
C GLY A 132 -16.74 2.73 1.47
N LEU A 133 -17.37 2.04 0.50
CA LEU A 133 -18.37 2.61 -0.40
C LEU A 133 -19.56 3.26 0.34
N GLY A 134 -19.92 2.72 1.51
CA GLY A 134 -21.01 3.25 2.35
C GLY A 134 -20.65 4.50 3.17
N ASN A 135 -19.39 4.95 3.16
CA ASN A 135 -18.98 6.15 3.88
C ASN A 135 -19.27 7.41 3.04
N MET A 136 -20.57 7.68 2.86
CA MET A 136 -21.08 8.76 2.00
C MET A 136 -20.94 10.15 2.62
N SER A 137 -20.61 10.25 3.92
CA SER A 137 -20.54 11.51 4.67
C SER A 137 -19.16 12.18 4.64
N ARG A 138 -18.11 11.50 4.15
CA ARG A 138 -16.77 12.10 4.01
C ARG A 138 -16.67 12.91 2.71
N GLY A 139 -16.17 14.14 2.83
CA GLY A 139 -15.91 15.03 1.68
C GLY A 139 -14.75 14.57 0.77
N GLY A 140 -13.86 13.72 1.28
CA GLY A 140 -12.75 13.13 0.52
C GLY A 140 -12.79 11.60 0.53
N ARG A 141 -12.48 10.99 -0.62
CA ARG A 141 -12.41 9.53 -0.80
C ARG A 141 -11.04 9.18 -1.37
N PRO A 142 -10.01 9.07 -0.51
CA PRO A 142 -8.65 8.85 -0.99
C PRO A 142 -8.58 7.54 -1.77
N ILE A 143 -8.17 7.63 -3.03
CA ILE A 143 -7.84 6.53 -3.91
C ILE A 143 -6.35 6.61 -4.19
N THR A 144 -5.63 5.57 -3.81
CA THR A 144 -4.22 5.40 -4.13
C THR A 144 -4.07 4.38 -5.24
N TYR A 145 -3.27 4.69 -6.24
CA TYR A 145 -2.81 3.71 -7.23
C TYR A 145 -1.36 3.36 -6.98
N VAL A 146 -1.03 2.06 -7.05
CA VAL A 146 0.35 1.56 -6.99
C VAL A 146 0.61 0.79 -8.27
N HIS A 147 1.58 1.24 -9.06
CA HIS A 147 2.02 0.57 -10.28
C HIS A 147 2.79 -0.70 -9.94
N ASN A 148 2.56 -1.77 -10.72
CA ASN A 148 3.44 -2.93 -10.71
C ASN A 148 4.59 -2.68 -11.70
N PRO A 149 5.84 -2.57 -11.23
CA PRO A 149 6.97 -2.31 -12.13
C PRO A 149 7.25 -3.46 -13.11
N LEU A 150 6.78 -4.67 -12.81
CA LEU A 150 6.94 -5.85 -13.66
C LEU A 150 5.71 -6.12 -14.55
N ALA A 151 4.75 -5.19 -14.62
CA ALA A 151 3.54 -5.39 -15.40
C ALA A 151 3.84 -5.61 -16.90
N HIS A 152 3.28 -6.67 -17.49
CA HIS A 152 3.32 -6.88 -18.95
C HIS A 152 2.57 -5.78 -19.71
N VAL A 153 1.47 -5.31 -19.15
CA VAL A 153 0.66 -4.22 -19.70
C VAL A 153 0.50 -3.15 -18.61
N PRO A 154 1.44 -2.20 -18.48
CA PRO A 154 1.37 -1.17 -17.44
C PRO A 154 0.24 -0.17 -17.74
N LEU A 155 -0.35 0.40 -16.68
CA LEU A 155 -1.19 1.59 -16.83
C LEU A 155 -0.28 2.80 -17.08
N PRO A 156 -0.61 3.71 -18.01
CA PRO A 156 0.08 4.99 -18.12
C PRO A 156 0.06 5.76 -16.80
N THR A 157 1.18 6.41 -16.46
CA THR A 157 1.25 7.29 -15.29
C THR A 157 0.43 8.56 -15.51
N ASN A 158 0.06 9.23 -14.41
CA ASN A 158 -0.71 10.49 -14.44
C ASN A 158 -2.08 10.34 -15.11
N TRP A 159 -2.77 9.22 -14.86
CA TRP A 159 -4.14 9.01 -15.36
C TRP A 159 -5.13 10.05 -14.81
N GLY A 160 -4.80 10.74 -13.71
CA GLY A 160 -5.50 11.94 -13.25
C GLY A 160 -6.70 11.71 -12.34
N VAL A 161 -6.92 10.48 -11.88
CA VAL A 161 -8.06 10.12 -11.01
C VAL A 161 -7.64 9.64 -9.61
N TRP A 162 -6.33 9.66 -9.33
CA TRP A 162 -5.75 9.20 -8.08
C TRP A 162 -5.44 10.39 -7.16
N ASP A 163 -5.66 10.24 -5.86
CA ASP A 163 -5.17 11.19 -4.88
C ASP A 163 -3.67 10.99 -4.61
N ARG A 164 -3.18 9.77 -4.83
CA ARG A 164 -1.77 9.37 -4.72
C ARG A 164 -1.45 8.33 -5.77
N GLU A 165 -0.28 8.43 -6.38
CA GLU A 165 0.13 7.51 -7.44
C GLU A 165 1.59 7.09 -7.21
N PHE A 166 1.79 5.81 -6.89
CA PHE A 166 3.11 5.28 -6.59
C PHE A 166 3.71 4.56 -7.79
N VAL A 167 4.90 4.99 -8.19
CA VAL A 167 5.72 4.35 -9.22
C VAL A 167 6.99 3.81 -8.59
N ALA A 168 7.30 2.54 -8.87
CA ALA A 168 8.60 1.96 -8.55
C ALA A 168 9.47 1.96 -9.81
N ALA A 169 10.62 2.63 -9.78
CA ALA A 169 11.58 2.68 -10.88
C ALA A 169 12.89 2.00 -10.49
N PRO A 170 13.62 1.36 -11.43
CA PRO A 170 14.94 0.81 -11.15
C PRO A 170 15.90 1.94 -10.72
N ASN A 171 16.64 1.73 -9.64
CA ASN A 171 17.69 2.63 -9.16
C ASN A 171 18.90 1.79 -8.71
N GLY A 172 19.98 1.81 -9.50
CA GLY A 172 21.13 0.94 -9.30
C GLY A 172 20.74 -0.54 -9.33
N ASP A 173 21.09 -1.27 -8.27
CA ASP A 173 20.74 -2.69 -8.07
C ASP A 173 19.36 -2.89 -7.41
N GLY A 174 18.60 -1.81 -7.21
CA GLY A 174 17.35 -1.81 -6.45
C GLY A 174 16.19 -1.11 -7.16
N TRP A 175 15.12 -0.88 -6.39
CA TRP A 175 13.93 -0.15 -6.82
C TRP A 175 13.69 1.03 -5.88
N GLU A 176 13.33 2.16 -6.46
CA GLU A 176 12.90 3.34 -5.74
C GLU A 176 11.42 3.58 -5.98
N ALA A 177 10.63 3.62 -4.90
CA ALA A 177 9.20 3.88 -4.97
C ALA A 177 8.89 5.30 -4.53
N SER A 178 8.22 6.08 -5.38
CA SER A 178 7.86 7.47 -5.12
C SER A 178 6.38 7.74 -5.40
N ASP A 179 5.77 8.63 -4.63
CA ASP A 179 4.42 9.15 -4.88
C ASP A 179 4.54 10.33 -5.86
N ILE A 180 4.25 10.10 -7.14
CA ILE A 180 4.47 11.09 -8.20
C ILE A 180 3.47 12.25 -8.19
N LEU A 181 2.42 12.15 -7.36
CA LEU A 181 1.44 13.22 -7.13
C LEU A 181 1.64 13.93 -5.80
N ALA A 182 2.60 13.48 -4.97
CA ALA A 182 2.95 14.23 -3.77
C ALA A 182 3.39 15.64 -4.18
N PRO A 183 2.95 16.69 -3.45
CA PRO A 183 3.50 18.02 -3.65
C PRO A 183 5.01 17.91 -3.55
N THR A 184 5.73 18.39 -4.57
CA THR A 184 7.17 18.58 -4.44
C THR A 184 7.33 19.59 -3.31
N ASP A 185 7.78 19.15 -2.13
CA ASP A 185 8.23 20.09 -1.11
C ASP A 185 9.37 20.86 -1.74
N VAL A 186 9.05 22.06 -2.23
CA VAL A 186 10.01 22.96 -2.82
C VAL A 186 10.99 23.24 -1.69
N ALA A 187 12.25 22.88 -1.93
CA ALA A 187 13.38 23.34 -1.16
C ALA A 187 13.41 24.89 -1.18
N GLU A 188 12.60 25.54 -0.36
CA GLU A 188 12.75 26.93 0.07
C GLU A 188 13.32 26.93 1.49
N ALA A 189 14.56 26.45 1.61
CA ALA A 189 15.41 26.70 2.75
C ALA A 189 16.79 27.21 2.31
N GLN A 190 16.82 28.05 1.26
CA GLN A 190 17.97 28.89 0.92
C GLN A 190 17.50 30.20 0.25
N ARG A 191 17.04 31.16 1.04
CA ARG A 191 17.19 32.60 0.78
C ARG A 191 17.41 33.35 2.08
#